data_AF-A0A816H551-F1
#
_entry.id   AF-A0A816H551-F1
#
_cell.length_a   1.000
_cell.length_b   1.000
_cell.length_c   1.000
_cell.angle_alpha   90.00
_cell.angle_beta   90.00
_cell.angle_gamma   90.00
#
_symmetry.space_group_name_H-M   'P 1'
#
loop_
_entity.id
_entity.type
_entity.pdbx_description
1 polymer ?
#
loop_
_entity_poly.entity_id
_entity_poly.type
_entity_poly.pdbx_seq_one_letter_code
_entity_poly.pdbx_strand_id
1 'polypeptide(L)'
;PRHYCVVESPVVRNEAGEVEFDKNGQAKLIHADLDIRLASADQAPFPLYPGEVLRQPVTPLKVVPANSALRLKAVLDFDDETTKEQRKAGDEWLFEGPATYIPRKEVSVEEQIRATVIGSNQAIRLCAKKEITDRNGQRRVTGEEWLVKKTGAYLPLAYETVVSVENAYVLTDKKALHIRALKTFTDDFGKERMNGEEWLVTHADTETHILSVYEQLVAVVDVITLNSRQYCVILDPVADGKPQLGRKKLVVGEKSFFLQPGEKLENGIQDVYILGEDEGVILKCIETFEDQQAGTTRNPGDRWMIRGPTEYIPPTQVEVLTRRKALPLDENEGIYVRDIKTGRVRAVVGETYMLTQDEELWQKELPKQVEDLLSRDPLAERNVPTRNQGSDKSQQQGTTTQASGA
;
A
#
# COMPACT_ATOMS: atom_id res chain seq x y z
N PRO A 1 37.82 -47.89 1.67
CA PRO A 1 36.34 -47.91 1.52
C PRO A 1 35.75 -46.49 1.49
N ARG A 2 34.73 -46.22 0.65
CA ARG A 2 34.06 -44.89 0.48
C ARG A 2 34.98 -43.75 0.03
N HIS A 3 36.07 -44.07 -0.66
CA HIS A 3 37.00 -43.12 -1.25
C HIS A 3 37.15 -43.45 -2.73
N TYR A 4 37.69 -42.51 -3.49
CA TYR A 4 38.03 -42.70 -4.89
C TYR A 4 39.34 -41.99 -5.19
N CYS A 5 40.01 -42.36 -6.29
CA CYS A 5 41.08 -41.57 -6.88
C CYS A 5 40.84 -41.43 -8.39
N VAL A 6 41.48 -40.44 -8.99
CA VAL A 6 41.40 -40.22 -10.44
C VAL A 6 42.77 -40.47 -11.04
N VAL A 7 42.83 -41.42 -11.98
CA VAL A 7 44.03 -41.75 -12.75
C VAL A 7 43.88 -41.18 -14.15
N GLU A 8 44.91 -40.49 -14.62
CA GLU A 8 45.00 -39.96 -15.97
C GLU A 8 45.78 -40.92 -16.87
N SER A 9 45.33 -41.00 -18.13
CA SER A 9 45.84 -41.94 -19.14
C SER A 9 45.79 -43.41 -18.68
N PRO A 10 44.61 -43.92 -18.30
CA PRO A 10 44.47 -45.26 -17.73
C PRO A 10 44.86 -46.37 -18.71
N VAL A 11 45.33 -47.50 -18.18
CA VAL A 11 45.60 -48.69 -18.98
C VAL A 11 44.34 -49.28 -19.63
N VAL A 12 44.48 -49.76 -20.86
CA VAL A 12 43.43 -50.52 -21.57
C VAL A 12 43.33 -51.91 -20.93
N ARG A 13 42.10 -52.31 -20.58
CA ARG A 13 41.79 -53.63 -20.03
C ARG A 13 40.90 -54.42 -20.99
N ASN A 14 41.14 -55.72 -21.09
CA ASN A 14 40.30 -56.65 -21.85
C ASN A 14 39.01 -57.01 -21.08
N GLU A 15 38.13 -57.80 -21.69
CA GLU A 15 36.86 -58.25 -21.07
C GLU A 15 37.07 -59.05 -19.76
N ALA A 16 38.24 -59.65 -19.57
CA ALA A 16 38.61 -60.35 -18.34
C ALA A 16 39.19 -59.42 -17.25
N GLY A 17 39.35 -58.12 -17.55
CA GLY A 17 39.90 -57.12 -16.63
C GLY A 17 41.43 -57.08 -16.57
N GLU A 18 42.13 -57.79 -17.45
CA GLU A 18 43.59 -57.84 -17.56
C GLU A 18 44.13 -56.73 -18.46
N VAL A 19 45.35 -56.25 -18.16
CA VAL A 19 45.98 -55.15 -18.91
C VAL A 19 46.48 -55.61 -20.27
N GLU A 20 46.14 -54.85 -21.31
CA GLU A 20 46.67 -55.10 -22.65
C GLU A 20 48.07 -54.50 -22.85
N PHE A 21 48.94 -55.27 -23.49
CA PHE A 21 50.27 -54.84 -23.89
C PHE A 21 50.38 -54.69 -25.42
N ASP A 22 51.23 -53.78 -25.87
CA ASP A 22 51.59 -53.63 -27.27
C ASP A 22 52.63 -54.69 -27.73
N LYS A 23 53.04 -54.62 -28.99
CA LYS A 23 54.01 -55.57 -29.57
C LYS A 23 55.41 -55.50 -28.92
N ASN A 24 55.70 -54.42 -28.20
CA ASN A 24 56.98 -54.17 -27.54
C ASN A 24 56.93 -54.50 -26.04
N GLY A 25 55.79 -54.98 -25.53
CA GLY A 25 55.57 -55.30 -24.12
C GLY A 25 55.24 -54.08 -23.25
N GLN A 26 54.92 -52.93 -23.84
CA GLN A 26 54.47 -51.74 -23.11
C GLN A 26 52.95 -51.78 -22.89
N ALA A 27 52.49 -51.41 -21.69
CA ALA A 27 51.06 -51.35 -21.40
C ALA A 27 50.38 -50.29 -22.28
N LYS A 28 49.29 -50.66 -22.96
CA LYS A 28 48.51 -49.73 -23.76
C LYS A 28 47.74 -48.79 -22.85
N LEU A 29 47.77 -47.48 -23.16
CA LEU A 29 47.07 -46.45 -22.40
C LEU A 29 45.97 -45.82 -23.25
N ILE A 30 44.89 -45.40 -22.60
CA ILE A 30 43.89 -44.51 -23.19
C ILE A 30 44.36 -43.08 -22.93
N HIS A 31 45.20 -42.56 -23.83
CA HIS A 31 45.82 -41.25 -23.66
C HIS A 31 44.79 -40.13 -23.50
N ALA A 32 45.06 -39.20 -22.56
CA ALA A 32 44.22 -38.03 -22.25
C ALA A 32 42.81 -38.36 -21.72
N ASP A 33 42.54 -39.61 -21.35
CA ASP A 33 41.31 -40.01 -20.68
C ASP A 33 41.51 -40.09 -19.16
N LEU A 34 40.40 -40.16 -18.42
CA LEU A 34 40.36 -40.27 -16.97
C LEU A 34 39.67 -41.56 -16.55
N ASP A 35 40.19 -42.19 -15.50
CA ASP A 35 39.58 -43.35 -14.85
C ASP A 35 39.36 -43.04 -13.37
N ILE A 36 38.14 -43.29 -12.91
CA ILE A 36 37.71 -43.04 -11.53
C ILE A 36 37.68 -44.37 -10.81
N ARG A 37 38.70 -44.62 -10.00
CA ARG A 37 38.86 -45.89 -9.27
C ARG A 37 38.25 -45.76 -7.88
N LEU A 38 37.20 -46.53 -7.61
CA LEU A 38 36.50 -46.58 -6.33
C LEU A 38 37.22 -47.50 -5.35
N ALA A 39 37.34 -47.12 -4.09
CA ALA A 39 37.82 -48.01 -3.05
C ALA A 39 36.68 -48.93 -2.58
N SER A 40 36.51 -50.08 -3.24
CA SER A 40 35.61 -51.16 -2.79
C SER A 40 36.32 -52.10 -1.80
N ALA A 41 35.55 -52.94 -1.09
CA ALA A 41 36.10 -53.86 -0.09
C ALA A 41 36.98 -54.96 -0.74
N ASP A 42 36.68 -55.31 -1.99
CA ASP A 42 37.32 -56.40 -2.73
C ASP A 42 38.42 -55.92 -3.70
N GLN A 43 38.70 -54.61 -3.74
CA GLN A 43 39.72 -54.05 -4.61
C GLN A 43 41.09 -54.02 -3.93
N ALA A 44 41.98 -54.86 -4.42
CA ALA A 44 43.38 -54.88 -3.99
C ALA A 44 44.09 -53.55 -4.33
N PRO A 45 45.12 -53.16 -3.55
CA PRO A 45 46.01 -52.09 -3.94
C PRO A 45 46.57 -52.34 -5.35
N PHE A 46 46.55 -51.32 -6.20
CA PHE A 46 47.03 -51.41 -7.57
C PHE A 46 48.24 -50.49 -7.78
N PRO A 47 49.24 -50.91 -8.58
CA PRO A 47 50.30 -50.02 -9.02
C PRO A 47 49.78 -49.08 -10.12
N LEU A 48 50.52 -48.00 -10.36
CA LEU A 48 50.39 -47.20 -11.58
C LEU A 48 51.33 -47.77 -12.63
N TYR A 49 50.81 -47.99 -13.85
CA TYR A 49 51.64 -48.45 -14.96
C TYR A 49 52.45 -47.29 -15.56
N PRO A 50 53.57 -47.58 -16.27
CA PRO A 50 54.35 -46.53 -16.92
C PRO A 50 53.49 -45.64 -17.83
N GLY A 51 53.36 -44.36 -17.48
CA GLY A 51 52.56 -43.36 -18.19
C GLY A 51 51.20 -43.04 -17.55
N GLU A 52 50.69 -43.86 -16.64
CA GLU A 52 49.56 -43.48 -15.78
C GLU A 52 50.01 -42.43 -14.76
N VAL A 53 49.17 -41.42 -14.54
CA VAL A 53 49.43 -40.37 -13.55
C VAL A 53 48.29 -40.32 -12.55
N LEU A 54 48.61 -40.32 -11.25
CA LEU A 54 47.62 -40.10 -10.21
C LEU A 54 47.23 -38.61 -10.19
N ARG A 55 46.21 -38.25 -10.96
CA ARG A 55 45.74 -36.88 -11.09
C ARG A 55 45.07 -36.36 -9.81
N GLN A 56 44.24 -37.19 -9.18
CA GLN A 56 43.62 -36.86 -7.91
C GLN A 56 43.96 -37.93 -6.87
N PRO A 57 44.53 -37.56 -5.70
CA PRO A 57 44.82 -38.51 -4.65
C PRO A 57 43.53 -39.10 -4.06
N VAL A 58 43.69 -40.11 -3.21
CA VAL A 58 42.58 -40.77 -2.52
C VAL A 58 41.73 -39.73 -1.77
N THR A 59 40.50 -39.53 -2.25
CA THR A 59 39.56 -38.50 -1.80
C THR A 59 38.27 -39.19 -1.33
N PRO A 60 37.66 -38.76 -0.21
CA PRO A 60 36.39 -39.31 0.24
C PRO A 60 35.27 -39.01 -0.77
N LEU A 61 34.34 -39.96 -0.96
CA LEU A 61 33.15 -39.74 -1.76
C LEU A 61 32.25 -38.68 -1.13
N LYS A 62 31.62 -37.85 -1.95
CA LYS A 62 30.77 -36.75 -1.48
C LYS A 62 29.42 -37.31 -1.02
N VAL A 63 29.14 -37.20 0.28
CA VAL A 63 27.84 -37.56 0.86
C VAL A 63 26.90 -36.37 0.76
N VAL A 64 25.75 -36.56 0.15
CA VAL A 64 24.72 -35.55 -0.04
C VAL A 64 23.62 -35.80 0.99
N PRO A 65 23.41 -34.89 1.97
CA PRO A 65 22.38 -35.06 2.99
C PRO A 65 20.97 -34.88 2.41
N ALA A 66 19.96 -35.31 3.17
CA ALA A 66 18.56 -35.03 2.86
C ALA A 66 18.29 -33.51 2.72
N ASN A 67 17.28 -33.15 1.93
CA ASN A 67 16.95 -31.75 1.60
C ASN A 67 18.10 -30.97 0.94
N SER A 68 19.01 -31.67 0.26
CA SER A 68 20.05 -31.05 -0.55
C SER A 68 20.31 -31.87 -1.81
N ALA A 69 20.87 -31.21 -2.82
CA ALA A 69 21.27 -31.84 -4.06
C ALA A 69 22.60 -31.27 -4.56
N LEU A 70 23.30 -32.04 -5.38
CA LEU A 70 24.39 -31.53 -6.20
C LEU A 70 23.82 -31.12 -7.55
N ARG A 71 24.07 -29.87 -7.97
CA ARG A 71 23.87 -29.49 -9.37
C ARG A 71 25.04 -30.02 -10.18
N LEU A 72 24.74 -30.97 -11.04
CA LEU A 72 25.68 -31.62 -11.94
C LEU A 72 25.56 -30.98 -13.31
N LYS A 73 26.66 -30.93 -14.05
CA LYS A 73 26.72 -30.45 -15.43
C LYS A 73 27.52 -31.42 -16.28
N ALA A 74 27.01 -31.76 -17.46
CA ALA A 74 27.73 -32.55 -18.44
C ALA A 74 28.85 -31.70 -19.07
N VAL A 75 30.09 -32.19 -19.03
CA VAL A 75 31.24 -31.57 -19.67
C VAL A 75 31.32 -31.97 -21.15
N LEU A 76 30.86 -33.17 -21.48
CA LEU A 76 30.84 -33.74 -22.82
C LEU A 76 29.58 -34.60 -23.02
N ASP A 77 29.28 -34.96 -24.27
CA ASP A 77 28.14 -35.81 -24.61
C ASP A 77 28.40 -37.24 -24.14
N PHE A 78 27.46 -37.83 -23.39
CA PHE A 78 27.55 -39.22 -22.95
C PHE A 78 26.18 -39.86 -22.72
N ASP A 79 26.14 -41.18 -22.80
CA ASP A 79 24.95 -41.96 -22.46
C ASP A 79 24.97 -42.26 -20.95
N ASP A 80 24.01 -41.70 -20.20
CA ASP A 80 23.90 -41.95 -18.77
C ASP A 80 23.27 -43.33 -18.54
N GLU A 81 24.11 -44.33 -18.23
CA GLU A 81 23.67 -45.70 -17.94
C GLU A 81 22.64 -45.79 -16.81
N THR A 82 22.64 -44.83 -15.86
CA THR A 82 21.75 -44.85 -14.70
C THR A 82 20.34 -44.39 -15.06
N THR A 83 20.22 -43.30 -15.81
CA THR A 83 18.92 -42.77 -16.22
C THR A 83 18.46 -43.28 -17.59
N LYS A 84 19.37 -43.94 -18.34
CA LYS A 84 19.20 -44.32 -19.75
C LYS A 84 18.88 -43.12 -20.64
N GLU A 85 19.41 -41.96 -20.29
CA GLU A 85 19.23 -40.71 -21.04
C GLU A 85 20.54 -40.33 -21.75
N GLN A 86 20.43 -39.82 -22.97
CA GLN A 86 21.56 -39.23 -23.67
C GLN A 86 21.74 -37.80 -23.16
N ARG A 87 22.84 -37.55 -22.44
CA ARG A 87 23.20 -36.22 -21.93
C ARG A 87 24.06 -35.51 -22.97
N LYS A 88 23.74 -34.25 -23.25
CA LYS A 88 24.56 -33.37 -24.08
C LYS A 88 25.43 -32.48 -23.22
N ALA A 89 26.57 -32.05 -23.76
CA ALA A 89 27.49 -31.12 -23.13
C ALA A 89 26.73 -29.84 -22.74
N GLY A 90 26.85 -29.46 -21.47
CA GLY A 90 26.17 -28.32 -20.88
C GLY A 90 24.79 -28.60 -20.29
N ASP A 91 24.27 -29.83 -20.40
CA ASP A 91 23.06 -30.24 -19.67
C ASP A 91 23.32 -30.21 -18.17
N GLU A 92 22.38 -29.66 -17.41
CA GLU A 92 22.41 -29.61 -15.95
C GLU A 92 21.26 -30.44 -15.35
N TRP A 93 21.56 -31.18 -14.28
CA TRP A 93 20.57 -31.95 -13.52
C TRP A 93 20.94 -32.01 -12.05
N LEU A 94 20.05 -32.58 -11.23
CA LEU A 94 20.27 -32.72 -9.80
C LEU A 94 20.58 -34.16 -9.43
N PHE A 95 21.54 -34.33 -8.53
CA PHE A 95 21.70 -35.55 -7.75
C PHE A 95 21.17 -35.29 -6.33
N GLU A 96 19.95 -35.74 -6.06
CA GLU A 96 19.23 -35.51 -4.81
C GLU A 96 19.70 -36.45 -3.68
N GLY A 97 19.89 -35.92 -2.48
CA GLY A 97 20.17 -36.71 -1.29
C GLY A 97 18.90 -37.27 -0.60
N PRO A 98 19.02 -38.22 0.34
CA PRO A 98 20.26 -38.69 0.94
C PRO A 98 20.95 -39.79 0.13
N ALA A 99 22.13 -39.50 -0.44
CA ALA A 99 22.88 -40.44 -1.26
C ALA A 99 24.38 -40.11 -1.29
N THR A 100 25.22 -41.08 -1.63
CA THR A 100 26.66 -40.85 -1.86
C THR A 100 26.90 -40.68 -3.35
N TYR A 101 27.40 -39.52 -3.75
CA TYR A 101 27.70 -39.22 -5.15
C TYR A 101 28.96 -39.98 -5.59
N ILE A 102 28.83 -40.73 -6.68
CA ILE A 102 29.94 -41.38 -7.38
C ILE A 102 30.36 -40.47 -8.53
N PRO A 103 31.57 -39.88 -8.49
CA PRO A 103 32.04 -39.01 -9.56
C PRO A 103 32.12 -39.72 -10.89
N ARG A 104 31.87 -38.98 -11.97
CA ARG A 104 32.05 -39.43 -13.35
C ARG A 104 32.97 -38.46 -14.08
N LYS A 105 33.71 -38.96 -15.07
CA LYS A 105 34.70 -38.15 -15.81
C LYS A 105 34.02 -37.15 -16.75
N GLU A 106 32.81 -37.47 -17.20
CA GLU A 106 32.00 -36.67 -18.11
C GLU A 106 31.18 -35.59 -17.38
N VAL A 107 31.22 -35.55 -16.04
CA VAL A 107 30.31 -34.73 -15.21
C VAL A 107 31.10 -33.83 -14.26
N SER A 108 30.82 -32.53 -14.29
CA SER A 108 31.28 -31.57 -13.28
C SER A 108 30.24 -31.34 -12.20
N VAL A 109 30.69 -31.17 -10.96
CA VAL A 109 29.86 -30.75 -9.83
C VAL A 109 29.95 -29.23 -9.73
N GLU A 110 28.87 -28.52 -10.08
CA GLU A 110 28.86 -27.06 -10.11
C GLU A 110 28.67 -26.47 -8.71
N GLU A 111 27.61 -26.89 -8.01
CA GLU A 111 27.31 -26.41 -6.66
C GLU A 111 26.49 -27.42 -5.85
N GLN A 112 26.43 -27.23 -4.54
CA GLN A 112 25.52 -27.96 -3.67
C GLN A 112 24.35 -27.06 -3.29
N ILE A 113 23.16 -27.41 -3.75
CA ILE A 113 21.91 -26.70 -3.51
C ILE A 113 21.27 -27.28 -2.25
N ARG A 114 20.73 -26.40 -1.40
CA ARG A 114 19.93 -26.78 -0.23
C ARG A 114 18.48 -26.37 -0.46
N ALA A 115 17.56 -27.16 0.06
CA ALA A 115 16.16 -26.81 0.04
C ALA A 115 15.93 -25.54 0.86
N THR A 116 15.06 -24.66 0.35
CA THR A 116 14.61 -23.47 1.06
C THR A 116 13.34 -23.81 1.82
N VAL A 117 13.29 -23.49 3.11
CA VAL A 117 12.14 -23.78 3.97
C VAL A 117 11.08 -22.70 3.77
N ILE A 118 9.87 -23.12 3.40
CA ILE A 118 8.70 -22.26 3.23
C ILE A 118 7.81 -22.45 4.46
N GLY A 119 7.70 -21.40 5.29
CA GLY A 119 6.83 -21.38 6.46
C GLY A 119 5.34 -21.21 6.13
N SER A 120 4.50 -21.22 7.17
CA SER A 120 3.11 -20.76 7.05
C SER A 120 3.10 -19.27 6.68
N ASN A 121 2.23 -18.87 5.75
CA ASN A 121 2.13 -17.49 5.25
C ASN A 121 3.40 -16.99 4.53
N GLN A 122 4.14 -17.91 3.91
CA GLN A 122 5.28 -17.60 3.05
C GLN A 122 5.13 -18.27 1.69
N ALA A 123 5.77 -17.70 0.69
CA ALA A 123 5.96 -18.31 -0.61
C ALA A 123 7.41 -18.11 -1.07
N ILE A 124 7.92 -19.03 -1.88
CA ILE A 124 9.19 -18.83 -2.57
C ILE A 124 8.93 -18.30 -3.97
N ARG A 125 9.65 -17.25 -4.35
CA ARG A 125 9.67 -16.71 -5.71
C ARG A 125 10.78 -17.38 -6.49
N LEU A 126 10.41 -18.01 -7.59
CA LEU A 126 11.32 -18.73 -8.48
C LEU A 126 11.40 -18.00 -9.82
N CYS A 127 12.54 -18.13 -10.48
CA CYS A 127 12.78 -17.68 -11.85
C CYS A 127 13.35 -18.83 -12.68
N ALA A 128 12.82 -19.05 -13.88
CA ALA A 128 13.31 -20.07 -14.81
C ALA A 128 14.56 -19.59 -15.55
N LYS A 129 15.68 -20.32 -15.44
CA LYS A 129 16.91 -20.03 -16.21
C LYS A 129 16.80 -20.46 -17.68
N LYS A 130 15.97 -21.46 -17.95
CA LYS A 130 15.69 -22.04 -19.27
C LYS A 130 14.23 -22.48 -19.30
N GLU A 131 13.74 -22.84 -20.48
CA GLU A 131 12.44 -23.49 -20.62
C GLU A 131 12.42 -24.81 -19.85
N ILE A 132 11.50 -24.93 -18.90
CA ILE A 132 11.35 -26.11 -18.05
C ILE A 132 9.88 -26.43 -17.81
N THR A 133 9.64 -27.63 -17.32
CA THR A 133 8.38 -27.99 -16.67
C THR A 133 8.62 -27.92 -15.16
N ASP A 134 7.84 -27.09 -14.46
CA ASP A 134 7.95 -26.98 -13.01
C ASP A 134 7.45 -28.25 -12.29
N ARG A 135 7.63 -28.29 -10.97
CA ARG A 135 7.22 -29.43 -10.13
C ARG A 135 5.71 -29.71 -10.14
N ASN A 136 4.88 -28.75 -10.58
CA ASN A 136 3.43 -28.89 -10.72
C ASN A 136 3.01 -29.31 -12.13
N GLY A 137 3.96 -29.52 -13.06
CA GLY A 137 3.68 -29.89 -14.44
C GLY A 137 3.42 -28.71 -15.37
N GLN A 138 3.57 -27.47 -14.89
CA GLN A 138 3.36 -26.27 -15.70
C GLN A 138 4.62 -25.94 -16.50
N ARG A 139 4.46 -25.69 -17.80
CA ARG A 139 5.57 -25.21 -18.65
C ARG A 139 5.91 -23.77 -18.27
N ARG A 140 7.19 -23.50 -18.07
CA ARG A 140 7.77 -22.20 -17.75
C ARG A 140 8.73 -21.77 -18.83
N VAL A 141 8.64 -20.51 -19.26
CA VAL A 141 9.57 -19.93 -20.25
C VAL A 141 10.79 -19.31 -19.57
N THR A 142 11.86 -19.11 -20.34
CA THR A 142 13.09 -18.49 -19.83
C THR A 142 12.81 -17.09 -19.28
N GLY A 143 13.26 -16.83 -18.04
CA GLY A 143 13.03 -15.58 -17.32
C GLY A 143 11.64 -15.43 -16.70
N GLU A 144 10.74 -16.40 -16.88
CA GLU A 144 9.45 -16.39 -16.19
C GLU A 144 9.65 -16.52 -14.69
N GLU A 145 8.85 -15.77 -13.93
CA GLU A 145 8.82 -15.83 -12.48
C GLU A 145 7.46 -16.33 -11.98
N TRP A 146 7.47 -17.13 -10.92
CA TRP A 146 6.26 -17.64 -10.28
C TRP A 146 6.48 -17.86 -8.78
N LEU A 147 5.39 -18.10 -8.05
CA LEU A 147 5.41 -18.41 -6.63
C LEU A 147 5.09 -19.89 -6.38
N VAL A 148 5.76 -20.46 -5.38
CA VAL A 148 5.37 -21.74 -4.77
C VAL A 148 4.98 -21.49 -3.31
N LYS A 149 3.71 -21.77 -2.98
CA LYS A 149 3.10 -21.53 -1.66
C LYS A 149 3.04 -22.79 -0.78
N LYS A 150 3.44 -23.96 -1.31
CA LYS A 150 3.38 -25.23 -0.58
C LYS A 150 4.37 -25.19 0.58
N THR A 151 3.87 -25.34 1.80
CA THR A 151 4.68 -25.33 3.02
C THR A 151 5.65 -26.51 3.06
N GLY A 152 6.81 -26.31 3.66
CA GLY A 152 7.86 -27.32 3.78
C GLY A 152 9.15 -26.95 3.06
N ALA A 153 10.06 -27.91 2.94
CA ALA A 153 11.33 -27.72 2.26
C ALA A 153 11.16 -27.83 0.75
N TYR A 154 11.38 -26.74 0.03
CA TYR A 154 11.38 -26.71 -1.42
C TYR A 154 12.82 -26.81 -1.95
N LEU A 155 13.13 -27.89 -2.65
CA LEU A 155 14.40 -28.06 -3.35
C LEU A 155 14.26 -27.53 -4.79
N PRO A 156 14.92 -26.42 -5.16
CA PRO A 156 14.86 -25.88 -6.52
C PRO A 156 15.40 -26.88 -7.53
N LEU A 157 14.76 -27.00 -8.69
CA LEU A 157 15.27 -27.80 -9.82
C LEU A 157 16.54 -27.19 -10.41
N ALA A 158 17.26 -27.95 -11.26
CA ALA A 158 18.55 -27.52 -11.82
C ALA A 158 18.52 -26.14 -12.51
N TYR A 159 17.41 -25.85 -13.20
CA TYR A 159 17.20 -24.60 -13.92
C TYR A 159 16.23 -23.64 -13.23
N GLU A 160 15.90 -23.86 -11.96
CA GLU A 160 15.15 -22.91 -11.13
C GLU A 160 16.12 -22.07 -10.30
N THR A 161 15.89 -20.75 -10.28
CA THR A 161 16.61 -19.84 -9.40
C THR A 161 15.69 -19.34 -8.31
N VAL A 162 16.10 -19.45 -7.06
CA VAL A 162 15.40 -18.82 -5.94
C VAL A 162 15.72 -17.32 -5.97
N VAL A 163 14.70 -16.50 -6.17
CA VAL A 163 14.81 -15.04 -6.18
C VAL A 163 14.68 -14.50 -4.76
N SER A 164 13.59 -14.86 -4.08
CA SER A 164 13.25 -14.36 -2.75
C SER A 164 12.27 -15.29 -2.04
N VAL A 165 12.14 -15.13 -0.72
CA VAL A 165 11.03 -15.67 0.06
C VAL A 165 10.11 -14.51 0.42
N GLU A 166 8.87 -14.56 -0.06
CA GLU A 166 7.86 -13.53 0.13
C GLU A 166 6.99 -13.88 1.35
N ASN A 167 6.73 -12.89 2.20
CA ASN A 167 5.84 -13.03 3.34
C ASN A 167 4.43 -12.54 2.98
N ALA A 168 3.41 -13.19 3.55
CA ALA A 168 2.04 -12.73 3.42
C ALA A 168 1.83 -11.43 4.22
N TYR A 169 0.98 -10.56 3.67
CA TYR A 169 0.41 -9.45 4.39
C TYR A 169 -0.77 -9.95 5.21
N VAL A 170 -0.79 -9.61 6.50
CA VAL A 170 -1.90 -9.93 7.39
C VAL A 170 -2.96 -8.85 7.25
N LEU A 171 -4.16 -9.27 6.83
CA LEU A 171 -5.32 -8.41 6.65
C LEU A 171 -6.19 -8.45 7.90
N THR A 172 -6.78 -7.30 8.24
CA THR A 172 -7.71 -7.16 9.37
C THR A 172 -8.90 -6.34 8.89
N ASP A 173 -9.97 -6.30 9.67
CA ASP A 173 -11.14 -5.44 9.36
C ASP A 173 -10.79 -3.95 9.25
N LYS A 174 -9.58 -3.57 9.69
CA LYS A 174 -9.07 -2.21 9.66
C LYS A 174 -8.12 -1.91 8.50
N LYS A 175 -7.64 -2.94 7.80
CA LYS A 175 -6.61 -2.79 6.75
C LYS A 175 -6.98 -3.57 5.51
N ALA A 176 -6.86 -2.93 4.36
CA ALA A 176 -6.95 -3.55 3.05
C ALA A 176 -5.65 -3.33 2.26
N LEU A 177 -5.36 -4.23 1.32
CA LEU A 177 -4.25 -4.04 0.37
C LEU A 177 -4.79 -3.44 -0.91
N HIS A 178 -4.22 -2.31 -1.34
CA HIS A 178 -4.45 -1.75 -2.65
C HIS A 178 -3.41 -2.29 -3.61
N ILE A 179 -3.87 -3.10 -4.57
CA ILE A 179 -3.04 -3.85 -5.50
C ILE A 179 -3.31 -3.38 -6.92
N ARG A 180 -2.27 -3.39 -7.75
CA ARG A 180 -2.31 -3.15 -9.19
C ARG A 180 -1.81 -4.38 -9.95
N ALA A 181 -2.50 -4.75 -11.03
CA ALA A 181 -2.03 -5.77 -11.96
C ALA A 181 -0.94 -5.23 -12.90
N LEU A 182 0.18 -5.95 -13.00
CA LEU A 182 1.29 -5.64 -13.92
C LEU A 182 1.09 -6.23 -15.32
N LYS A 183 0.23 -7.25 -15.44
CA LYS A 183 -0.14 -7.96 -16.67
C LYS A 183 -1.58 -8.45 -16.54
N THR A 184 -2.19 -8.87 -17.66
CA THR A 184 -3.47 -9.57 -17.60
C THR A 184 -3.26 -10.99 -17.08
N PHE A 185 -3.92 -11.37 -16.00
CA PHE A 185 -3.83 -12.71 -15.40
C PHE A 185 -5.08 -13.04 -14.58
N THR A 186 -5.23 -14.30 -14.18
CA THR A 186 -6.26 -14.73 -13.24
C THR A 186 -5.66 -14.75 -11.83
N ASP A 187 -6.29 -14.03 -10.91
CA ASP A 187 -5.85 -13.96 -9.51
C ASP A 187 -6.12 -15.27 -8.75
N ASP A 188 -5.59 -15.37 -7.51
CA ASP A 188 -5.79 -16.54 -6.65
C ASP A 188 -7.27 -16.80 -6.30
N PHE A 189 -8.13 -15.79 -6.48
CA PHE A 189 -9.57 -15.86 -6.24
C PHE A 189 -10.36 -16.29 -7.49
N GLY A 190 -9.68 -16.53 -8.60
CA GLY A 190 -10.30 -16.95 -9.87
C GLY A 190 -10.88 -15.81 -10.70
N LYS A 191 -10.58 -14.55 -10.36
CA LYS A 191 -11.04 -13.38 -11.11
C LYS A 191 -9.99 -12.95 -12.14
N GLU A 192 -10.42 -12.70 -13.36
CA GLU A 192 -9.57 -12.14 -14.41
C GLU A 192 -9.29 -10.66 -14.13
N ARG A 193 -8.01 -10.30 -14.06
CA ARG A 193 -7.51 -8.95 -13.85
C ARG A 193 -6.85 -8.44 -15.11
N MET A 194 -7.22 -7.25 -15.56
CA MET A 194 -6.61 -6.62 -16.72
C MET A 194 -5.32 -5.87 -16.34
N ASN A 195 -4.38 -5.74 -17.29
CA ASN A 195 -3.17 -4.95 -17.07
C ASN A 195 -3.50 -3.51 -16.62
N GLY A 196 -2.89 -3.08 -15.51
CA GLY A 196 -3.12 -1.76 -14.91
C GLY A 196 -4.39 -1.64 -14.07
N GLU A 197 -5.24 -2.68 -14.02
CA GLU A 197 -6.40 -2.72 -13.13
C GLU A 197 -5.94 -2.62 -11.67
N GLU A 198 -6.67 -1.84 -10.87
CA GLU A 198 -6.43 -1.69 -9.44
C GLU A 198 -7.63 -2.20 -8.65
N TRP A 199 -7.39 -2.88 -7.54
CA TRP A 199 -8.44 -3.35 -6.64
C TRP A 199 -7.96 -3.38 -5.19
N LEU A 200 -8.91 -3.59 -4.28
CA LEU A 200 -8.62 -3.88 -2.89
C LEU A 200 -8.75 -5.37 -2.60
N VAL A 201 -7.85 -5.89 -1.76
CA VAL A 201 -8.01 -7.17 -1.09
C VAL A 201 -8.26 -6.90 0.38
N THR A 202 -9.37 -7.41 0.90
CA THR A 202 -9.84 -7.16 2.26
C THR A 202 -9.85 -8.43 3.10
N HIS A 203 -10.05 -8.29 4.40
CA HIS A 203 -10.18 -9.44 5.31
C HIS A 203 -11.37 -10.36 4.95
N ALA A 204 -12.39 -9.84 4.26
CA ALA A 204 -13.51 -10.65 3.77
C ALA A 204 -13.11 -11.63 2.66
N ASP A 205 -12.05 -11.33 1.91
CA ASP A 205 -11.55 -12.18 0.82
C ASP A 205 -10.56 -13.22 1.35
N THR A 206 -9.61 -12.78 2.19
CA THR A 206 -8.61 -13.64 2.83
C THR A 206 -8.03 -12.99 4.08
N GLU A 207 -7.69 -13.79 5.10
CA GLU A 207 -7.00 -13.32 6.31
C GLU A 207 -5.57 -12.89 6.03
N THR A 208 -4.91 -13.56 5.09
CA THR A 208 -3.54 -13.25 4.67
C THR A 208 -3.41 -13.30 3.16
N HIS A 209 -2.72 -12.33 2.57
CA HIS A 209 -2.50 -12.28 1.13
C HIS A 209 -1.02 -12.23 0.81
N ILE A 210 -0.54 -13.17 -0.01
CA ILE A 210 0.81 -13.14 -0.56
C ILE A 210 0.69 -12.55 -1.97
N LEU A 211 1.37 -11.42 -2.21
CA LEU A 211 1.34 -10.77 -3.52
C LEU A 211 1.90 -11.70 -4.59
N SER A 212 1.11 -11.93 -5.63
CA SER A 212 1.56 -12.69 -6.80
C SER A 212 2.65 -11.95 -7.59
N VAL A 213 3.33 -12.66 -8.50
CA VAL A 213 4.39 -12.06 -9.35
C VAL A 213 3.86 -10.93 -10.23
N TYR A 214 2.59 -11.02 -10.63
CA TYR A 214 1.93 -10.03 -11.48
C TYR A 214 1.15 -8.99 -10.68
N GLU A 215 1.27 -9.00 -9.35
CA GLU A 215 0.66 -8.03 -8.46
C GLU A 215 1.70 -7.05 -7.93
N GLN A 216 1.34 -5.78 -7.91
CA GLN A 216 2.12 -4.72 -7.28
C GLN A 216 1.32 -4.11 -6.15
N LEU A 217 1.90 -4.08 -4.95
CA LEU A 217 1.33 -3.31 -3.84
C LEU A 217 1.49 -1.81 -4.13
N VAL A 218 0.36 -1.12 -4.22
CA VAL A 218 0.31 0.34 -4.36
C VAL A 218 0.33 0.99 -2.98
N ALA A 219 -0.55 0.54 -2.08
CA ALA A 219 -0.66 1.06 -0.72
C ALA A 219 -1.34 0.06 0.23
N VAL A 220 -1.18 0.27 1.52
CA VAL A 220 -2.04 -0.33 2.55
C VAL A 220 -3.08 0.73 2.93
N VAL A 221 -4.36 0.39 2.79
CA VAL A 221 -5.48 1.32 2.99
C VAL A 221 -6.13 1.02 4.34
N ASP A 222 -6.21 2.03 5.19
CA ASP A 222 -6.91 1.93 6.47
C ASP A 222 -8.43 2.12 6.27
N VAL A 223 -9.21 1.45 7.11
CA VAL A 223 -10.67 1.56 7.10
C VAL A 223 -11.09 2.98 7.51
N ILE A 224 -12.06 3.54 6.78
CA ILE A 224 -12.73 4.77 7.16
C ILE A 224 -13.94 4.38 7.99
N THR A 225 -14.00 4.89 9.21
CA THR A 225 -15.10 4.65 10.14
C THR A 225 -15.82 5.96 10.42
N LEU A 226 -17.12 5.97 10.15
CA LEU A 226 -18.02 7.06 10.48
C LEU A 226 -18.81 6.67 11.72
N ASN A 227 -19.01 7.61 12.65
CA ASN A 227 -19.93 7.44 13.76
C ASN A 227 -21.38 7.85 13.38
N SER A 228 -22.32 7.76 14.32
CA SER A 228 -23.74 8.09 14.08
C SER A 228 -23.99 9.58 13.74
N ARG A 229 -23.06 10.47 14.07
CA ARG A 229 -23.12 11.93 13.84
C ARG A 229 -22.05 12.41 12.86
N GLN A 230 -21.60 11.53 11.97
CA GLN A 230 -20.62 11.85 10.95
C GLN A 230 -21.12 11.48 9.57
N TYR A 231 -20.63 12.22 8.58
CA TYR A 231 -20.85 11.94 7.18
C TYR A 231 -19.60 12.28 6.38
N CYS A 232 -19.50 11.77 5.17
CA CYS A 232 -18.48 12.19 4.23
C CYS A 232 -19.03 12.14 2.80
N VAL A 233 -18.40 12.89 1.90
CA VAL A 233 -18.72 12.88 0.48
C VAL A 233 -17.57 12.26 -0.27
N ILE A 234 -17.85 11.15 -0.95
CA ILE A 234 -16.91 10.45 -1.82
C ILE A 234 -17.02 11.05 -3.23
N LEU A 235 -15.90 11.50 -3.76
CA LEU A 235 -15.73 11.91 -5.15
C LEU A 235 -15.40 10.69 -6.01
N ASP A 236 -15.92 10.71 -7.23
CA ASP A 236 -15.72 9.68 -8.25
C ASP A 236 -16.03 8.25 -7.76
N PRO A 237 -17.21 8.02 -7.15
CA PRO A 237 -17.55 6.73 -6.54
C PRO A 237 -17.47 5.60 -7.57
N VAL A 238 -16.94 4.46 -7.17
CA VAL A 238 -16.81 3.29 -8.05
C VAL A 238 -18.13 2.52 -8.07
N ALA A 239 -18.66 2.28 -9.27
CA ALA A 239 -19.80 1.41 -9.52
C ALA A 239 -19.46 0.39 -10.60
N ASP A 240 -19.83 -0.87 -10.40
CA ASP A 240 -19.52 -1.98 -11.32
C ASP A 240 -18.02 -2.05 -11.70
N GLY A 241 -17.14 -1.72 -10.74
CA GLY A 241 -15.69 -1.73 -10.91
C GLY A 241 -15.12 -0.57 -11.72
N LYS A 242 -15.92 0.44 -12.08
CA LYS A 242 -15.46 1.64 -12.80
C LYS A 242 -15.73 2.93 -12.01
N PRO A 243 -14.77 3.87 -11.93
CA PRO A 243 -14.98 5.15 -11.26
C PRO A 243 -15.95 6.02 -12.05
N GLN A 244 -16.95 6.58 -11.37
CA GLN A 244 -17.91 7.51 -11.98
C GLN A 244 -17.40 8.94 -11.89
N LEU A 245 -16.57 9.34 -12.86
CA LEU A 245 -15.94 10.65 -12.88
C LEU A 245 -16.95 11.81 -12.79
N GLY A 246 -16.71 12.75 -11.88
CA GLY A 246 -17.53 13.93 -11.63
C GLY A 246 -18.76 13.67 -10.76
N ARG A 247 -19.04 12.42 -10.37
CA ARG A 247 -20.15 12.11 -9.46
C ARG A 247 -19.70 12.23 -8.01
N LYS A 248 -20.65 12.53 -7.13
CA LYS A 248 -20.48 12.58 -5.68
C LYS A 248 -21.41 11.58 -5.02
N LYS A 249 -20.94 10.88 -4.00
CA LYS A 249 -21.73 9.95 -3.18
C LYS A 249 -21.65 10.37 -1.73
N LEU A 250 -22.79 10.72 -1.15
CA LEU A 250 -22.93 11.01 0.27
C LEU A 250 -23.00 9.69 1.05
N VAL A 251 -22.13 9.54 2.05
CA VAL A 251 -22.16 8.43 3.00
C VAL A 251 -22.42 8.99 4.39
N VAL A 252 -23.45 8.47 5.05
CA VAL A 252 -23.97 8.97 6.32
C VAL A 252 -24.08 7.84 7.33
N GLY A 253 -23.83 8.19 8.59
CA GLY A 253 -24.13 7.37 9.76
C GLY A 253 -23.06 6.31 10.02
N GLU A 254 -23.32 5.48 11.02
CA GLU A 254 -22.36 4.49 11.50
C GLU A 254 -22.04 3.44 10.43
N LYS A 255 -20.90 3.63 9.76
CA LYS A 255 -20.44 2.79 8.66
C LYS A 255 -18.92 2.71 8.65
N SER A 256 -18.42 1.51 8.38
CA SER A 256 -17.01 1.24 8.17
C SER A 256 -16.82 0.78 6.73
N PHE A 257 -15.95 1.43 5.97
CA PHE A 257 -15.68 1.09 4.58
C PHE A 257 -14.26 1.51 4.15
N PHE A 258 -13.77 0.91 3.08
CA PHE A 258 -12.52 1.30 2.44
C PHE A 258 -12.82 2.14 1.19
N LEU A 259 -12.01 3.17 0.93
CA LEU A 259 -12.07 3.89 -0.34
C LEU A 259 -11.55 3.01 -1.47
N GLN A 260 -12.35 2.83 -2.51
CA GLN A 260 -11.94 2.09 -3.69
C GLN A 260 -10.85 2.84 -4.46
N PRO A 261 -10.06 2.15 -5.29
CA PRO A 261 -9.06 2.80 -6.14
C PRO A 261 -9.70 3.88 -7.03
N GLY A 262 -9.18 5.10 -6.92
CA GLY A 262 -9.71 6.28 -7.61
C GLY A 262 -10.67 7.14 -6.78
N GLU A 263 -11.26 6.60 -5.71
CA GLU A 263 -12.14 7.37 -4.81
C GLU A 263 -11.33 8.31 -3.91
N LYS A 264 -11.91 9.47 -3.62
CA LYS A 264 -11.34 10.46 -2.68
C LYS A 264 -12.44 11.07 -1.83
N LEU A 265 -12.11 11.46 -0.60
CA LEU A 265 -13.02 12.28 0.19
C LEU A 265 -12.89 13.74 -0.22
N GLU A 266 -14.01 14.42 -0.42
CA GLU A 266 -14.03 15.85 -0.79
C GLU A 266 -13.44 16.72 0.34
N ASN A 267 -14.02 16.62 1.53
CA ASN A 267 -13.63 17.41 2.72
C ASN A 267 -13.37 16.49 3.94
N GLY A 268 -12.84 15.29 3.70
CA GLY A 268 -12.62 14.30 4.76
C GLY A 268 -13.91 13.82 5.45
N ILE A 269 -13.78 13.38 6.70
CA ILE A 269 -14.90 13.05 7.59
C ILE A 269 -15.41 14.35 8.21
N GLN A 270 -16.71 14.61 8.07
CA GLN A 270 -17.38 15.79 8.57
C GLN A 270 -18.40 15.42 9.64
N ASP A 271 -18.61 16.31 10.60
CA ASP A 271 -19.65 16.14 11.61
C ASP A 271 -21.00 16.69 11.12
N VAL A 272 -22.08 16.01 11.51
CA VAL A 272 -23.46 16.41 11.20
C VAL A 272 -23.76 17.77 11.85
N TYR A 273 -24.55 18.61 11.16
CA TYR A 273 -24.96 19.90 11.70
C TYR A 273 -26.05 19.69 12.75
N ILE A 274 -25.66 19.72 14.02
CA ILE A 274 -26.60 19.71 15.15
C ILE A 274 -27.02 21.16 15.40
N LEU A 275 -28.29 21.46 15.13
CA LEU A 275 -28.88 22.78 15.31
C LEU A 275 -29.73 22.78 16.58
N GLY A 276 -29.38 23.63 17.54
CA GLY A 276 -30.24 23.91 18.70
C GLY A 276 -31.47 24.76 18.37
N GLU A 277 -32.36 24.99 19.33
CA GLU A 277 -33.57 25.83 19.15
C GLU A 277 -33.23 27.25 18.67
N ASP A 278 -32.12 27.79 19.18
CA ASP A 278 -31.63 29.13 18.84
C ASP A 278 -30.69 29.14 17.63
N GLU A 279 -30.59 28.06 16.87
CA GLU A 279 -29.67 27.96 15.74
C GLU A 279 -30.37 27.62 14.43
N GLY A 280 -29.77 28.09 13.34
CA GLY A 280 -30.20 27.74 12.01
C GLY A 280 -29.04 27.76 11.03
N VAL A 281 -29.22 27.11 9.89
CA VAL A 281 -28.25 27.08 8.81
C VAL A 281 -28.89 27.62 7.55
N ILE A 282 -28.17 28.52 6.88
CA ILE A 282 -28.53 29.03 5.56
C ILE A 282 -27.87 28.15 4.51
N LEU A 283 -28.70 27.68 3.60
CA LEU A 283 -28.36 26.76 2.53
C LEU A 283 -28.47 27.48 1.19
N LYS A 284 -27.70 27.00 0.22
CA LYS A 284 -27.76 27.41 -1.17
C LYS A 284 -27.81 26.18 -2.07
N CYS A 285 -28.76 26.16 -2.98
CA CYS A 285 -28.86 25.13 -3.99
C CYS A 285 -27.77 25.33 -5.06
N ILE A 286 -26.99 24.31 -5.37
CA ILE A 286 -26.02 24.32 -6.49
C ILE A 286 -26.63 23.66 -7.73
N GLU A 287 -27.37 22.56 -7.55
CA GLU A 287 -27.97 21.78 -8.62
C GLU A 287 -29.46 21.56 -8.37
N THR A 288 -30.28 21.52 -9.42
CA THR A 288 -31.72 21.29 -9.25
C THR A 288 -31.97 19.94 -8.59
N PHE A 289 -32.72 19.93 -7.48
CA PHE A 289 -33.12 18.69 -6.83
C PHE A 289 -34.49 18.83 -6.14
N GLU A 290 -35.09 17.69 -5.83
CA GLU A 290 -36.34 17.61 -5.09
C GLU A 290 -36.03 17.49 -3.59
N ASP A 291 -36.37 18.55 -2.85
CA ASP A 291 -36.21 18.57 -1.41
C ASP A 291 -37.32 17.73 -0.77
N GLN A 292 -36.98 16.49 -0.40
CA GLN A 292 -37.93 15.57 0.24
C GLN A 292 -38.42 16.08 1.60
N GLN A 293 -37.63 16.89 2.31
CA GLN A 293 -38.05 17.45 3.61
C GLN A 293 -39.08 18.56 3.43
N ALA A 294 -38.93 19.40 2.40
CA ALA A 294 -39.84 20.50 2.13
C ALA A 294 -40.92 20.19 1.06
N GLY A 295 -40.87 19.01 0.43
CA GLY A 295 -41.77 18.64 -0.68
C GLY A 295 -41.72 19.61 -1.87
N THR A 296 -40.58 20.26 -2.10
CA THR A 296 -40.44 21.36 -3.07
C THR A 296 -39.22 21.16 -3.96
N THR A 297 -39.34 21.43 -5.26
CA THR A 297 -38.17 21.46 -6.16
C THR A 297 -37.37 22.74 -5.94
N ARG A 298 -36.08 22.59 -5.61
CA ARG A 298 -35.14 23.70 -5.45
C ARG A 298 -34.34 23.88 -6.73
N ASN A 299 -34.20 25.13 -7.19
CA ASN A 299 -33.41 25.48 -8.36
C ASN A 299 -32.04 26.03 -7.95
N PRO A 300 -31.01 25.92 -8.81
CA PRO A 300 -29.69 26.49 -8.56
C PRO A 300 -29.76 27.97 -8.18
N GLY A 301 -29.10 28.34 -7.09
CA GLY A 301 -29.09 29.70 -6.55
C GLY A 301 -30.16 29.98 -5.49
N ASP A 302 -31.18 29.13 -5.35
CA ASP A 302 -32.17 29.26 -4.30
C ASP A 302 -31.52 29.20 -2.92
N ARG A 303 -31.94 30.10 -2.03
CA ARG A 303 -31.49 30.16 -0.62
C ARG A 303 -32.65 29.93 0.31
N TRP A 304 -32.42 29.15 1.35
CA TRP A 304 -33.39 28.93 2.42
C TRP A 304 -32.67 28.69 3.74
N MET A 305 -33.42 28.79 4.84
CA MET A 305 -32.91 28.56 6.18
C MET A 305 -33.60 27.34 6.78
N ILE A 306 -32.82 26.46 7.40
CA ILE A 306 -33.33 25.42 8.29
C ILE A 306 -33.08 25.87 9.73
N ARG A 307 -34.12 25.86 10.56
CA ARG A 307 -34.05 26.17 11.99
C ARG A 307 -34.04 24.89 12.81
N GLY A 308 -33.36 24.90 13.96
CA GLY A 308 -33.42 23.79 14.91
C GLY A 308 -34.72 23.75 15.73
N PRO A 309 -34.89 22.77 16.63
CA PRO A 309 -33.93 21.73 16.98
C PRO A 309 -33.94 20.57 15.97
N THR A 310 -32.85 20.38 15.21
CA THR A 310 -32.77 19.30 14.20
C THR A 310 -31.32 18.93 13.87
N GLU A 311 -31.12 17.69 13.43
CA GLU A 311 -29.85 17.22 12.87
C GLU A 311 -29.93 17.33 11.34
N TYR A 312 -29.00 18.08 10.73
CA TYR A 312 -29.00 18.33 9.30
C TYR A 312 -27.73 17.83 8.62
N ILE A 313 -27.91 17.16 7.49
CA ILE A 313 -26.84 16.65 6.65
C ILE A 313 -27.04 17.22 5.25
N PRO A 314 -26.10 18.02 4.73
CA PRO A 314 -26.26 18.60 3.41
C PRO A 314 -26.21 17.50 2.34
N PRO A 315 -27.23 17.40 1.46
CA PRO A 315 -27.14 16.55 0.27
C PRO A 315 -26.11 17.10 -0.71
N THR A 316 -25.67 16.30 -1.67
CA THR A 316 -24.59 16.65 -2.61
C THR A 316 -24.89 17.88 -3.47
N GLN A 317 -26.17 18.20 -3.67
CA GLN A 317 -26.65 19.33 -4.48
C GLN A 317 -26.69 20.66 -3.70
N VAL A 318 -26.44 20.64 -2.39
CA VAL A 318 -26.63 21.79 -1.49
C VAL A 318 -25.34 22.18 -0.80
N GLU A 319 -25.08 23.47 -0.78
CA GLU A 319 -23.97 24.09 -0.07
C GLU A 319 -24.47 24.76 1.22
N VAL A 320 -23.75 24.54 2.31
CA VAL A 320 -23.95 25.27 3.56
C VAL A 320 -23.21 26.60 3.49
N LEU A 321 -23.94 27.72 3.47
CA LEU A 321 -23.33 29.05 3.40
C LEU A 321 -22.90 29.56 4.78
N THR A 322 -23.81 29.53 5.75
CA THR A 322 -23.59 30.18 7.05
C THR A 322 -24.47 29.57 8.13
N ARG A 323 -23.88 29.30 9.31
CA ARG A 323 -24.62 29.03 10.54
C ARG A 323 -25.01 30.35 11.19
N ARG A 324 -26.27 30.48 11.58
CA ARG A 324 -26.81 31.62 12.30
C ARG A 324 -27.29 31.20 13.68
N LYS A 325 -27.14 32.13 14.62
CA LYS A 325 -27.67 32.02 15.96
C LYS A 325 -28.70 33.12 16.17
N ALA A 326 -29.76 32.81 16.92
CA ALA A 326 -30.70 33.81 17.39
C ALA A 326 -29.98 34.81 18.29
N LEU A 327 -30.31 36.09 18.12
CA LEU A 327 -29.81 37.17 18.94
C LEU A 327 -30.80 37.35 20.09
N PRO A 328 -30.41 37.05 21.35
CA PRO A 328 -31.27 37.36 22.49
C PRO A 328 -31.29 38.88 22.67
N LEU A 329 -32.47 39.49 22.58
CA LEU A 329 -32.68 40.92 22.79
C LEU A 329 -33.60 41.09 23.99
N ASP A 330 -33.17 41.89 24.96
CA ASP A 330 -33.98 42.30 26.10
C ASP A 330 -35.04 43.35 25.70
N GLU A 331 -36.00 43.66 26.58
CA GLU A 331 -37.14 44.57 26.31
C GLU A 331 -36.70 45.95 25.77
N ASN A 332 -35.51 46.43 26.17
CA ASN A 332 -34.95 47.71 25.75
C ASN A 332 -33.85 47.60 24.69
N GLU A 333 -33.56 46.40 24.20
CA GLU A 333 -32.55 46.15 23.18
C GLU A 333 -33.20 45.92 21.82
N GLY A 334 -32.51 46.34 20.77
CA GLY A 334 -33.00 46.17 19.41
C GLY A 334 -31.90 46.18 18.37
N ILE A 335 -32.19 45.55 17.24
CA ILE A 335 -31.31 45.49 16.07
C ILE A 335 -32.01 46.08 14.86
N TYR A 336 -31.23 46.70 13.98
CA TYR A 336 -31.70 47.04 12.65
C TYR A 336 -31.42 45.89 11.69
N VAL A 337 -32.44 45.47 10.97
CA VAL A 337 -32.39 44.39 9.99
C VAL A 337 -32.71 44.96 8.62
N ARG A 338 -31.88 44.62 7.63
CA ARG A 338 -32.09 44.96 6.23
C ARG A 338 -32.41 43.69 5.43
N ASP A 339 -33.47 43.76 4.65
CA ASP A 339 -33.78 42.74 3.65
C ASP A 339 -32.88 42.95 2.41
N ILE A 340 -32.16 41.91 2.02
CA ILE A 340 -31.20 41.89 0.91
C ILE A 340 -31.92 41.97 -0.44
N LYS A 341 -33.12 41.41 -0.56
CA LYS A 341 -33.92 41.41 -1.79
C LYS A 341 -34.63 42.74 -2.00
N THR A 342 -35.26 43.28 -0.95
CA THR A 342 -36.08 44.50 -1.07
C THR A 342 -35.35 45.77 -0.66
N GLY A 343 -34.22 45.66 0.04
CA GLY A 343 -33.47 46.78 0.60
C GLY A 343 -34.13 47.46 1.80
N ARG A 344 -35.31 46.98 2.24
CA ARG A 344 -36.07 47.60 3.32
C ARG A 344 -35.37 47.39 4.66
N VAL A 345 -35.19 48.48 5.41
CA VAL A 345 -34.62 48.45 6.76
C VAL A 345 -35.75 48.58 7.79
N ARG A 346 -35.72 47.75 8.84
CA ARG A 346 -36.65 47.81 9.98
C ARG A 346 -35.92 47.57 11.30
N ALA A 347 -36.49 48.07 12.39
CA ALA A 347 -36.03 47.76 13.74
C ALA A 347 -36.77 46.54 14.30
N VAL A 348 -36.06 45.67 15.01
CA VAL A 348 -36.60 44.58 15.82
C VAL A 348 -36.18 44.85 17.25
N VAL A 349 -37.11 44.89 18.20
CA VAL A 349 -36.88 45.33 19.59
C VAL A 349 -37.62 44.40 20.54
N GLY A 350 -37.00 44.04 21.66
CA GLY A 350 -37.68 43.36 22.77
C GLY A 350 -38.02 41.88 22.55
N GLU A 351 -37.50 41.24 21.50
CA GLU A 351 -37.72 39.83 21.22
C GLU A 351 -36.45 39.15 20.70
N THR A 352 -36.25 37.88 21.08
CA THR A 352 -35.15 37.08 20.55
C THR A 352 -35.36 36.86 19.04
N TYR A 353 -34.40 37.32 18.23
CA TYR A 353 -34.57 37.37 16.79
C TYR A 353 -33.47 36.62 16.04
N MET A 354 -33.88 35.75 15.12
CA MET A 354 -32.99 35.06 14.19
C MET A 354 -33.19 35.59 12.78
N LEU A 355 -32.16 36.23 12.25
CA LEU A 355 -32.14 36.78 10.89
C LEU A 355 -32.37 35.68 9.85
N THR A 356 -33.34 35.88 8.96
CA THR A 356 -33.69 34.94 7.88
C THR A 356 -32.65 34.91 6.75
N GLN A 357 -32.80 34.00 5.79
CA GLN A 357 -31.85 33.83 4.67
C GLN A 357 -31.67 35.08 3.80
N ASP A 358 -32.66 35.97 3.78
CA ASP A 358 -32.67 37.19 2.98
C ASP A 358 -32.45 38.45 3.83
N GLU A 359 -32.01 38.29 5.08
CA GLU A 359 -31.80 39.41 6.01
C GLU A 359 -30.34 39.52 6.47
N GLU A 360 -29.88 40.75 6.67
CA GLU A 360 -28.59 41.09 7.25
C GLU A 360 -28.72 42.16 8.35
N LEU A 361 -27.75 42.19 9.26
CA LEU A 361 -27.66 43.27 10.25
C LEU A 361 -27.27 44.57 9.55
N TRP A 362 -28.04 45.62 9.81
CA TRP A 362 -27.77 46.94 9.28
C TRP A 362 -27.21 47.84 10.37
N GLN A 363 -26.08 48.47 10.08
CA GLN A 363 -25.49 49.45 10.98
C GLN A 363 -26.01 50.84 10.62
N LYS A 364 -26.59 51.51 11.62
CA LYS A 364 -26.98 52.91 11.52
C LYS A 364 -25.84 53.76 12.05
N GLU A 365 -25.26 54.60 11.20
CA GLU A 365 -24.32 55.62 11.67
C GLU A 365 -25.07 56.64 12.53
N LEU A 366 -24.56 56.88 13.73
CA LEU A 366 -25.12 57.86 14.64
C LEU A 366 -24.59 59.25 14.26
N PRO A 367 -25.43 60.29 14.25
CA PRO A 367 -24.94 61.66 14.16
C PRO A 367 -24.01 61.96 15.34
N LYS A 368 -22.90 62.68 15.10
CA LYS A 368 -21.88 63.03 16.12
C LYS A 368 -22.47 63.58 17.43
N GLN A 369 -23.53 64.36 17.34
CA GLN A 369 -24.22 64.92 18.52
C GLN A 369 -24.79 63.85 19.47
N VAL A 370 -25.24 62.71 18.93
CA VAL A 370 -25.77 61.60 19.72
C VAL A 370 -24.63 60.76 20.29
N GLU A 371 -23.54 60.60 19.55
CA GLU A 371 -22.31 59.95 20.04
C GLU A 371 -21.69 60.73 21.21
N ASP A 372 -21.66 62.06 21.11
CA ASP A 372 -21.21 62.97 22.18
C ASP A 372 -22.09 62.90 23.44
N LEU A 373 -23.38 62.60 23.27
CA LEU A 373 -24.31 62.42 24.40
C LEU A 373 -24.20 61.04 25.03
N LEU A 374 -23.98 59.99 24.24
CA LEU A 374 -23.81 58.62 24.71
C LEU A 374 -22.44 58.40 25.40
N SER A 375 -21.43 59.18 25.03
CA SER A 375 -20.11 59.16 25.68
C SER A 375 -20.08 59.89 27.03
N ARG A 376 -21.11 60.68 27.35
CA ARG A 376 -21.26 61.31 28.67
C ARG A 376 -21.98 60.35 29.61
N ASP A 377 -21.23 59.80 30.57
CA ASP A 377 -21.77 58.93 31.62
C ASP A 377 -22.68 59.73 32.59
N PRO A 378 -24.01 59.49 32.61
CA PRO A 378 -24.93 60.22 33.48
C PRO A 378 -24.71 59.92 34.98
N LEU A 379 -24.02 58.81 35.31
CA LEU A 379 -23.68 58.45 36.69
C LEU A 379 -22.39 59.15 37.17
N ALA A 380 -21.43 59.41 36.27
CA ALA A 380 -20.23 60.16 36.60
C ALA A 380 -20.52 61.63 36.95
N GLU A 381 -21.53 62.24 36.32
CA GLU A 381 -21.86 63.66 36.54
C GLU A 381 -22.74 63.94 37.79
N ARG A 382 -23.31 62.93 38.45
CA ARG A 382 -24.05 63.14 39.73
C ARG A 382 -23.16 63.45 40.93
N ASN A 383 -21.87 63.13 40.86
CA ASN A 383 -20.93 63.31 41.98
C ASN A 383 -20.07 64.58 41.86
N VAL A 384 -20.41 65.52 40.99
CA VAL A 384 -19.78 66.85 41.01
C VAL A 384 -20.61 67.75 41.92
N PRO A 385 -20.15 68.09 43.15
CA PRO A 385 -20.86 69.06 43.97
C PRO A 385 -20.75 70.41 43.27
N THR A 386 -21.89 71.05 43.02
CA THR A 386 -21.96 72.45 42.62
C THR A 386 -21.41 73.33 43.73
N ARG A 387 -20.08 73.50 43.75
CA ARG A 387 -19.44 74.51 44.59
C ARG A 387 -19.51 75.84 43.87
N ASN A 388 -20.57 76.57 44.17
CA ASN A 388 -20.62 78.02 44.09
C ASN A 388 -19.33 78.59 44.69
N GLN A 389 -18.60 79.40 43.91
CA GLN A 389 -17.96 80.62 44.39
C GLN A 389 -17.48 81.46 43.20
N GLY A 390 -18.11 82.62 43.05
CA GLY A 390 -17.54 83.72 42.29
C GLY A 390 -16.39 84.38 43.04
N SER A 391 -15.68 85.23 42.28
CA SER A 391 -14.64 86.20 42.66
C SER A 391 -13.37 85.66 43.30
N ASP A 392 -12.23 85.77 42.60
CA ASP A 392 -11.48 87.03 42.69
C ASP A 392 -10.48 87.25 41.54
N LYS A 393 -10.13 88.52 41.35
CA LYS A 393 -9.37 89.12 40.24
C LYS A 393 -7.85 88.93 40.32
N SER A 394 -7.25 89.26 39.17
CA SER A 394 -5.95 89.96 38.95
C SER A 394 -4.68 89.09 38.86
N GLN A 395 -4.05 89.07 37.67
CA GLN A 395 -2.80 89.77 37.29
C GLN A 395 -1.57 88.89 37.54
N GLN A 396 -0.49 88.80 36.75
CA GLN A 396 -0.04 89.39 35.48
C GLN A 396 1.28 88.64 35.13
N GLN A 397 1.68 88.67 33.84
CA GLN A 397 3.05 88.49 33.30
C GLN A 397 3.68 87.09 33.40
N GLY A 398 4.04 86.46 32.27
CA GLY A 398 5.33 86.63 31.57
C GLY A 398 6.24 85.45 32.00
N THR A 399 6.83 84.59 31.18
CA THR A 399 7.62 84.82 29.96
C THR A 399 7.84 83.49 29.22
N THR A 400 7.97 83.63 27.90
CA THR A 400 8.65 82.82 26.89
C THR A 400 9.78 81.91 27.39
N THR A 401 9.92 80.70 26.82
CA THR A 401 11.16 80.23 26.15
C THR A 401 10.82 79.09 25.19
N GLN A 402 11.22 79.30 23.94
CA GLN A 402 11.20 78.37 22.81
C GLN A 402 12.28 77.28 22.92
N ALA A 403 12.21 76.35 21.97
CA ALA A 403 13.32 75.66 21.30
C ALA A 403 13.65 74.25 21.80
N SER A 404 13.93 73.25 20.97
CA SER A 404 13.70 72.94 19.54
C SER A 404 14.57 71.71 19.23
N GLY A 405 14.17 70.94 18.22
CA GLY A 405 15.06 70.07 17.44
C GLY A 405 15.02 68.60 17.87
N ALA A 406 14.80 67.64 16.98
CA ALA A 406 14.70 67.63 15.51
C ALA A 406 13.77 66.51 15.07
#